data_AF-A0A535JBG4-F1
#
_entry.id   AF-A0A535JBG4-F1
#
_cell.length_a   1.000
_cell.length_b   1.000
_cell.length_c   1.000
_cell.angle_alpha   90.00
_cell.angle_beta   90.00
_cell.angle_gamma   90.00
#
_symmetry.space_group_name_H-M   'P 1'
#
loop_
_entity.id
_entity.type
_entity.pdbx_description
1 polymer ?
#
loop_
_entity_poly.entity_id
_entity_poly.type
_entity_poly.pdbx_seq_one_letter_code
_entity_poly.pdbx_strand_id
1 'polypeptide(L)'
;MFADNEVTIMREAVKAKGKEGVSEDRIAQVAIDFISFCLARRAVEWPFLYDEMCYVASNKLYRGLGYEELREVGLDLALSGLVKTSRIANEVARQVRIGDQHLRGGLLVAS
;
A
#
# COMPACT_ATOMS: atom_id res chain seq x y z
N MET A 1 -48.10 3.13 -30.59
CA MET A 1 -47.40 2.34 -29.56
C MET A 1 -45.99 2.89 -29.46
N PHE A 2 -45.79 3.93 -28.64
CA PHE A 2 -44.49 4.55 -28.44
C PHE A 2 -44.43 5.04 -26.99
N ALA A 3 -43.97 4.22 -26.04
CA ALA A 3 -43.76 4.66 -24.65
C ALA A 3 -42.78 3.80 -23.82
N ASP A 4 -42.06 2.82 -24.38
CA ASP A 4 -41.35 1.83 -23.55
C ASP A 4 -39.82 1.92 -23.59
N ASN A 5 -39.23 2.82 -24.39
CA ASN A 5 -37.78 2.81 -24.64
C ASN A 5 -36.97 3.87 -23.85
N GLU A 6 -37.60 4.91 -23.29
CA GLU A 6 -36.86 5.96 -22.56
C GLU A 6 -36.60 5.62 -21.08
N VAL A 7 -37.50 4.88 -20.43
CA VAL A 7 -37.38 4.55 -19.00
C VAL A 7 -36.22 3.59 -18.72
N THR A 8 -35.85 2.76 -19.71
CA THR A 8 -34.72 1.83 -19.62
C THR A 8 -33.37 2.57 -19.66
N ILE A 9 -33.28 3.70 -20.36
CA ILE A 9 -32.03 4.45 -20.52
C ILE A 9 -31.65 5.23 -19.25
N MET A 10 -32.60 5.62 -18.41
CA MET A 10 -32.31 6.29 -17.14
C MET A 10 -31.92 5.34 -15.99
N ARG A 11 -32.23 4.03 -16.08
CA ARG A 11 -31.84 3.06 -15.03
C ARG A 11 -30.38 2.61 -15.12
N GLU A 12 -29.78 2.64 -16.31
CA GLU A 12 -28.37 2.27 -16.51
C GLU A 12 -27.40 3.41 -16.14
N ALA A 13 -27.83 4.67 -16.25
CA ALA A 13 -26.98 5.83 -15.92
C ALA A 13 -26.63 5.94 -14.43
N VAL A 14 -27.42 5.35 -13.54
CA VAL A 14 -27.16 5.33 -12.08
C VAL A 14 -26.32 4.11 -11.65
N LYS A 15 -25.98 3.19 -12.56
CA LYS A 15 -25.08 2.07 -12.25
C LYS A 15 -23.60 2.39 -12.54
N ALA A 16 -23.33 3.52 -13.18
CA ALA A 16 -21.99 4.00 -13.51
C ALA A 16 -21.44 5.02 -12.49
N LYS A 17 -22.02 5.10 -11.29
CA LYS A 17 -21.56 6.05 -10.26
C LYS A 17 -20.42 5.43 -9.45
N GLY A 18 -19.19 5.70 -9.88
CA GLY A 18 -18.02 5.85 -9.01
C GLY A 18 -17.38 4.56 -8.48
N LYS A 19 -16.77 3.77 -9.36
CA LYS A 19 -15.50 3.14 -9.03
C LYS A 19 -14.43 3.86 -9.86
N GLU A 20 -14.07 5.07 -9.45
CA GLU A 20 -12.79 5.64 -9.86
C GLU A 20 -11.73 4.68 -9.32
N GLY A 21 -11.29 3.76 -10.18
CA GLY A 21 -10.24 2.82 -9.86
C GLY A 21 -9.00 3.63 -9.48
N VAL A 22 -8.62 3.57 -8.20
CA VAL A 22 -7.32 4.06 -7.76
C VAL A 22 -6.29 3.36 -8.63
N SER A 23 -5.48 4.12 -9.37
CA SER A 23 -4.50 3.55 -10.30
C SER A 23 -3.61 2.53 -9.59
N GLU A 24 -3.32 1.39 -10.21
CA GLU A 24 -2.50 0.32 -9.63
C GLU A 24 -1.15 0.84 -9.12
N ASP A 25 -0.57 1.84 -9.79
CA ASP A 25 0.64 2.52 -9.34
C ASP A 25 0.47 3.23 -7.99
N ARG A 26 -0.67 3.91 -7.77
CA ARG A 26 -0.94 4.58 -6.48
C ARG A 26 -1.13 3.55 -5.37
N ILE A 27 -1.81 2.45 -5.68
CA ILE A 27 -1.96 1.32 -4.77
C ILE A 27 -0.59 0.78 -4.35
N ALA A 28 0.28 0.52 -5.32
CA ALA A 28 1.66 0.06 -5.07
C ALA A 28 2.47 1.07 -4.25
N GLN A 29 2.33 2.37 -4.52
CA GLN A 29 3.02 3.42 -3.76
C GLN A 29 2.56 3.49 -2.30
N VAL A 30 1.26 3.36 -2.01
CA VAL A 30 0.79 3.35 -0.61
C VAL A 30 1.39 2.17 0.15
N ALA A 31 1.53 1.01 -0.49
CA ALA A 31 2.17 -0.14 0.12
C ALA A 31 3.65 0.09 0.43
N ILE A 32 4.39 0.69 -0.52
CA ILE A 32 5.80 1.05 -0.35
C ILE A 32 5.98 2.06 0.79
N ASP A 33 5.17 3.12 0.80
CA ASP A 33 5.22 4.15 1.84
C ASP A 33 4.93 3.55 3.22
N PHE A 34 3.92 2.67 3.33
CA PHE A 34 3.56 2.00 4.59
C PHE A 34 4.72 1.18 5.13
N ILE A 35 5.36 0.37 4.29
CA ILE A 35 6.51 -0.45 4.69
C ILE A 35 7.69 0.43 5.09
N SER A 36 7.95 1.49 4.32
CA SER A 36 9.02 2.46 4.62
C SER A 36 8.80 3.15 5.96
N PHE A 37 7.55 3.50 6.27
CA PHE A 37 7.17 4.04 7.57
C PHE A 37 7.44 3.05 8.72
N CYS A 38 7.10 1.77 8.54
CA CYS A 38 7.39 0.74 9.54
C CYS A 38 8.91 0.57 9.76
N LEU A 39 9.69 0.55 8.69
CA LEU A 39 11.17 0.48 8.74
C LEU A 39 11.80 1.69 9.44
N ALA A 40 11.24 2.90 9.25
CA ALA A 40 11.70 4.10 9.93
C ALA A 40 11.42 4.08 11.44
N ARG A 41 10.30 3.46 11.86
CA ARG A 41 9.97 3.27 13.28
C ARG A 41 10.83 2.20 13.93
N ARG A 42 11.09 1.12 13.20
CA ARG A 42 11.88 -0.01 13.67
C ARG A 42 12.67 -0.60 12.50
N ALA A 43 13.97 -0.33 12.49
CA ALA A 43 14.89 -0.81 11.45
C ALA A 43 15.22 -2.31 11.63
N VAL A 44 14.20 -3.15 11.45
CA VAL A 44 14.30 -4.61 11.52
C VAL A 44 13.99 -5.24 10.16
N GLU A 45 14.59 -6.39 9.91
CA GLU A 45 14.34 -7.15 8.69
C GLU A 45 13.08 -8.02 8.83
N TRP A 46 12.64 -8.58 7.71
CA TRP A 46 11.71 -9.71 7.73
C TRP A 46 12.31 -10.90 8.51
N PRO A 47 11.56 -11.65 9.34
CA PRO A 47 10.12 -11.54 9.59
C PRO A 47 9.73 -10.54 10.69
N PHE A 48 10.66 -9.99 11.47
CA PHE A 48 10.31 -9.07 12.58
C PHE A 48 9.60 -7.79 12.14
N LEU A 49 9.84 -7.35 10.89
CA LEU A 49 9.10 -6.25 10.28
C LEU A 49 7.60 -6.54 10.19
N TYR A 50 7.20 -7.80 10.02
CA TYR A 50 5.78 -8.19 9.99
C TYR A 50 5.05 -7.86 11.29
N ASP A 51 5.71 -8.06 12.44
CA ASP A 51 5.11 -7.73 13.74
C ASP A 51 4.89 -6.22 13.89
N GLU A 52 5.85 -5.41 13.44
CA GLU A 52 5.68 -3.94 13.41
C GLU A 52 4.55 -3.53 12.45
N MET A 53 4.47 -4.15 11.26
CA MET A 53 3.38 -3.90 10.32
C MET A 53 2.01 -4.23 10.93
N CYS A 54 1.90 -5.34 11.66
CA CYS A 54 0.69 -5.70 12.40
C CYS A 54 0.38 -4.70 13.53
N TYR A 55 1.39 -4.26 14.27
CA TYR A 55 1.22 -3.25 15.32
C TYR A 55 0.71 -1.92 14.75
N VAL A 56 1.31 -1.44 13.66
CA VAL A 56 0.91 -0.20 12.98
C VAL A 56 -0.51 -0.31 12.43
N ALA A 57 -0.85 -1.43 11.80
CA ALA A 57 -2.19 -1.66 11.22
C ALA A 57 -3.28 -1.75 12.29
N SER A 58 -3.04 -2.53 13.37
CA SER A 58 -4.01 -2.69 14.47
C SER A 58 -4.31 -1.38 15.21
N ASN A 59 -3.32 -0.50 15.30
CA ASN A 59 -3.45 0.82 15.92
C ASN A 59 -3.74 1.95 14.91
N LYS A 60 -3.90 1.62 13.62
CA LYS A 60 -4.15 2.57 12.52
C LYS A 60 -3.17 3.76 12.46
N LEU A 61 -1.90 3.51 12.80
CA LEU A 61 -0.90 4.59 13.01
C LEU A 61 -0.45 5.25 11.71
N TYR A 62 -0.60 4.58 10.56
CA TYR A 62 -0.23 5.12 9.26
C TYR A 62 -1.46 5.58 8.50
N ARG A 63 -1.69 6.90 8.44
CA ARG A 63 -2.81 7.54 7.71
C ARG A 63 -4.20 6.96 8.06
N GLY A 64 -4.37 6.34 9.22
CA GLY A 64 -5.62 5.68 9.61
C GLY A 64 -5.86 4.31 8.97
N LEU A 65 -4.92 3.78 8.19
CA LEU A 65 -5.06 2.50 7.49
C LEU A 65 -4.94 1.33 8.47
N GLY A 66 -5.97 0.47 8.50
CA GLY A 66 -5.98 -0.81 9.19
C GLY A 66 -5.86 -1.98 8.22
N TYR A 67 -6.15 -3.19 8.70
CA TYR A 67 -6.00 -4.42 7.91
C TYR A 67 -6.81 -4.43 6.61
N GLU A 68 -8.05 -3.94 6.64
CA GLU A 68 -8.92 -3.95 5.46
C GLU A 68 -8.43 -2.94 4.42
N GLU A 69 -8.12 -1.72 4.84
CA GLU A 69 -7.65 -0.67 3.94
C GLU A 69 -6.27 -1.02 3.35
N LEU A 70 -5.39 -1.67 4.13
CA LEU A 70 -4.11 -2.18 3.64
C LEU A 70 -4.29 -3.29 2.60
N ARG A 71 -5.28 -4.17 2.78
CA ARG A 71 -5.59 -5.24 1.82
C ARG A 71 -6.10 -4.67 0.50
N GLU A 72 -6.91 -3.61 0.54
CA GLU A 72 -7.38 -2.90 -0.65
C GLU A 72 -6.23 -2.27 -1.45
N VAL A 73 -5.16 -1.84 -0.78
CA VAL A 73 -3.93 -1.36 -1.42
C VAL A 73 -2.89 -2.46 -1.66
N GLY A 74 -3.31 -3.73 -1.69
CA GLY A 74 -2.47 -4.85 -2.12
C GLY A 74 -1.49 -5.38 -1.07
N LEU A 75 -1.59 -4.92 0.19
CA LEU A 75 -0.86 -5.40 1.35
C LEU A 75 -1.75 -6.30 2.21
N ASP A 76 -1.79 -7.59 1.87
CA ASP A 76 -2.53 -8.58 2.65
C ASP A 76 -1.64 -9.12 3.79
N LEU A 77 -1.96 -8.70 5.03
CA LEU A 77 -1.29 -9.18 6.25
C LEU A 77 -1.87 -10.50 6.78
N ALA A 78 -2.89 -11.07 6.13
CA ALA A 78 -3.34 -12.42 6.48
C ALA A 78 -2.33 -13.48 6.01
N LEU A 79 -2.44 -14.69 6.56
CA LEU A 79 -1.59 -15.83 6.21
C LEU A 79 -1.55 -16.12 4.70
N SER A 80 -2.68 -15.93 4.00
CA SER A 80 -2.79 -16.04 2.53
C SER A 80 -1.89 -15.08 1.78
N GLY A 81 -1.68 -13.88 2.32
CA GLY A 81 -0.92 -12.80 1.73
C GLY A 81 0.57 -12.79 2.06
N LEU A 82 1.00 -13.53 3.10
CA LEU A 82 2.35 -13.45 3.65
C LEU A 82 3.47 -13.61 2.62
N VAL A 83 3.35 -14.56 1.69
CA VAL A 83 4.39 -14.78 0.66
C VAL A 83 4.55 -13.53 -0.20
N LYS A 84 3.45 -12.93 -0.68
CA LYS A 84 3.48 -11.71 -1.48
C LYS A 84 4.00 -10.53 -0.66
N THR A 85 3.47 -10.36 0.55
CA THR A 85 3.87 -9.29 1.48
C THR A 85 5.35 -9.35 1.81
N SER A 86 5.89 -10.54 2.07
CA SER A 86 7.33 -10.72 2.35
C SER A 86 8.22 -10.27 1.19
N ARG A 87 7.81 -10.53 -0.06
CA ARG A 87 8.59 -10.12 -1.25
C ARG A 87 8.63 -8.60 -1.38
N ILE A 88 7.48 -7.95 -1.21
CA ILE A 88 7.39 -6.49 -1.26
C ILE A 88 8.19 -5.88 -0.12
N ALA A 89 8.05 -6.41 1.10
CA ALA A 89 8.74 -5.91 2.28
C ALA A 89 10.27 -5.99 2.15
N ASN A 90 10.80 -7.14 1.70
CA ASN A 90 12.24 -7.29 1.47
C ASN A 90 12.76 -6.35 0.37
N GLU A 91 11.99 -6.15 -0.71
CA GLU A 91 12.39 -5.26 -1.79
C GLU A 91 12.40 -3.79 -1.34
N VAL A 92 11.39 -3.35 -0.60
CA VAL A 92 11.37 -1.99 -0.01
C VAL A 92 12.50 -1.81 0.98
N ALA A 93 12.75 -2.78 1.86
CA ALA A 93 13.89 -2.73 2.81
C ALA A 93 15.23 -2.58 2.08
N ARG A 94 15.41 -3.31 0.97
CA ARG A 94 16.60 -3.18 0.11
C ARG A 94 16.73 -1.78 -0.48
N GLN A 95 15.64 -1.22 -1.01
CA GLN A 95 15.63 0.12 -1.60
C GLN A 95 15.91 1.22 -0.58
N VAL A 96 15.30 1.15 0.61
CA VAL A 96 15.54 2.10 1.71
C VAL A 96 17.00 2.08 2.14
N ARG A 97 17.60 0.89 2.27
CA ARG A 97 19.02 0.73 2.61
C ARG A 97 19.94 1.34 1.55
N ILE A 98 19.66 1.12 0.26
CA ILE A 98 20.43 1.72 -0.84
C ILE A 98 20.30 3.26 -0.83
N GLY A 99 19.10 3.78 -0.60
CA GLY A 99 18.85 5.21 -0.46
C GLY A 99 19.67 5.84 0.67
N ASP A 100 19.67 5.23 1.85
CA ASP A 100 20.46 5.70 3.01
C ASP A 100 21.97 5.66 2.72
N GLN A 101 22.47 4.59 2.09
CA GLN A 101 23.87 4.46 1.71
C GLN A 101 24.31 5.53 0.69
N HIS A 102 23.44 5.88 -0.26
CA HIS A 102 23.76 6.93 -1.24
C HIS A 102 23.84 8.31 -0.58
N LEU A 103 22.92 8.61 0.34
CA LEU A 103 22.96 9.86 1.12
C LEU A 103 24.21 9.94 2.01
N ARG A 104 24.60 8.84 2.65
CA ARG A 104 25.84 8.76 3.45
C ARG A 104 27.09 8.89 2.60
N GLY A 105 27.15 8.22 1.44
CA GLY A 105 28.29 8.27 0.53
C GLY A 105 28.50 9.65 -0.09
N GLY A 106 27.41 10.36 -0.43
CA GLY A 106 27.47 11.73 -0.91
C GLY A 106 27.98 12.73 0.13
N LEU A 107 27.64 12.53 1.41
CA LEU A 107 28.14 13.37 2.51
C LEU A 107 29.64 13.18 2.75
N LEU A 108 30.17 11.97 2.57
CA LEU A 108 31.60 11.66 2.77
C LEU A 108 32.51 12.19 1.65
N VAL A 109 31.99 12.37 0.42
CA VAL A 109 32.74 12.97 -0.70
C VAL A 109 32.82 14.50 -0.60
N ALA A 110 31.93 15.12 0.17
CA ALA A 110 31.83 16.57 0.31
C ALA A 110 32.64 17.16 1.49
N SER A 111 33.49 16.37 2.15
CA SER A 111 34.33 16.79 3.30
C SER A 111 35.82 16.87 2.97
#